data_AF-A0A256ZJX4-F1
#
_entry.id   AF-A0A256ZJX4-F1
#
_cell.length_a   1.000
_cell.length_b   1.000
_cell.length_c   1.000
_cell.angle_alpha   90.00
_cell.angle_beta   90.00
_cell.angle_gamma   90.00
#
_symmetry.space_group_name_H-M   'P 1'
#
loop_
_entity.id
_entity.type
_entity.pdbx_description
1 polymer ?
#
loop_
_entity_poly.entity_id
_entity_poly.type
_entity_poly.pdbx_seq_one_letter_code
_entity_poly.pdbx_strand_id
1 'polypeptide(L)' 'MTNVEVVKIIGRTGIFGEVMQVMCKILEGKTKGRVIRRNVSSPIQKGDILDLREVEREAKPLN' A
#
# COMPACT_ATOMS: atom_id res chain seq x y z
N MET A 1 -5.88 10.62 -7.49
CA MET A 1 -6.19 9.28 -8.00
C MET A 1 -4.97 8.85 -8.78
N THR A 2 -4.28 7.84 -8.28
CA THR A 2 -2.98 7.37 -8.76
C THR A 2 -2.97 5.87 -8.56
N ASN A 3 -2.93 5.14 -9.66
CA ASN A 3 -2.92 3.69 -9.64
C ASN A 3 -1.58 3.17 -9.09
N VAL A 4 -1.67 2.27 -8.11
CA VAL A 4 -0.53 1.58 -7.52
C VAL A 4 -0.76 0.07 -7.51
N GLU A 5 0.28 -0.70 -7.81
CA GLU A 5 0.25 -2.18 -7.80
C GLU A 5 0.82 -2.71 -6.48
N VAL A 6 0.14 -3.67 -5.85
CA VAL A 6 0.64 -4.34 -4.63
C VAL A 6 1.81 -5.27 -4.99
N VAL A 7 3.03 -4.91 -4.58
CA VAL A 7 4.25 -5.69 -4.84
C VAL A 7 4.51 -6.73 -3.74
N LYS A 8 4.25 -6.37 -2.48
CA LYS A 8 4.52 -7.25 -1.31
C LYS A 8 3.58 -6.93 -0.16
N ILE A 9 3.05 -7.98 0.47
CA ILE A 9 2.36 -7.90 1.77
C ILE A 9 3.43 -7.95 2.87
N ILE A 10 3.41 -7.02 3.81
CA ILE A 10 4.35 -7.00 4.96
C ILE A 10 3.79 -7.86 6.10
N GLY A 11 2.53 -7.67 6.46
CA GLY A 11 1.88 -8.39 7.56
C GLY A 11 0.54 -7.76 7.94
N ARG A 12 -0.06 -8.26 9.03
CA ARG A 12 -1.24 -7.64 9.67
C ARG A 12 -0.81 -6.73 10.83
N THR A 13 -1.61 -5.71 11.08
CA THR A 13 -1.47 -4.68 12.10
C THR A 13 -2.87 -4.23 12.56
N GLY A 14 -2.94 -3.36 13.56
CA GLY A 14 -4.19 -3.05 14.27
C GLY A 14 -4.43 -3.98 15.46
N ILE A 15 -5.35 -3.60 16.35
CA ILE A 15 -5.55 -4.26 17.65
C ILE A 15 -6.14 -5.68 17.48
N PHE A 16 -6.92 -5.88 16.43
CA PHE A 16 -7.58 -7.15 16.08
C PHE A 16 -7.00 -7.76 14.79
N GLY A 17 -5.89 -7.22 14.27
CA GLY A 17 -5.31 -7.63 12.98
C GLY A 17 -6.15 -7.22 11.77
N GLU A 18 -7.01 -6.21 11.93
CA GLU A 18 -7.99 -5.71 10.96
C GLU A 18 -7.36 -4.90 9.80
N VAL A 19 -6.08 -4.58 9.88
CA VAL A 19 -5.34 -3.83 8.86
C VAL A 19 -4.20 -4.70 8.31
N MET A 20 -4.04 -4.74 6.99
CA MET A 20 -2.87 -5.29 6.33
C MET A 20 -1.92 -4.16 5.90
N GLN A 21 -0.66 -4.27 6.29
CA GLN A 21 0.39 -3.37 5.83
C GLN A 21 1.03 -3.93 4.57
N VAL A 22 1.11 -3.10 3.53
CA VAL A 22 1.46 -3.51 2.17
C VAL A 22 2.45 -2.53 1.54
N MET A 23 3.26 -3.01 0.60
CA MET A 23 4.11 -2.19 -0.25
C MET A 23 3.53 -2.13 -1.65
N CYS A 24 3.20 -0.93 -2.10
CA CYS A 24 2.63 -0.68 -3.42
C CYS A 24 3.60 0.12 -4.28
N LYS A 25 3.70 -0.21 -5.57
CA LYS A 25 4.51 0.51 -6.56
C LYS A 25 3.61 1.44 -7.36
N ILE A 26 3.99 2.70 -7.47
CA ILE A 26 3.27 3.70 -8.26
C ILE A 26 3.43 3.38 -9.75
N LEU A 27 2.32 3.18 -10.47
CA LEU A 27 2.31 2.84 -11.90
C LEU A 27 2.38 4.07 -12.82
N GLU A 28 1.89 5.22 -12.35
CA GLU A 28 1.56 6.38 -13.17
C GLU A 28 1.94 7.72 -12.51
N GLY A 29 1.98 8.79 -13.30
CA GLY A 29 2.29 10.15 -12.83
C GLY A 29 3.79 10.42 -12.55
N LYS A 30 4.08 11.58 -11.93
CA LYS A 30 5.45 12.07 -11.69
C LYS A 30 6.30 11.15 -10.81
N THR A 31 5.67 10.35 -9.96
CA THR A 31 6.33 9.49 -8.95
C THR A 31 6.36 8.01 -9.37
N LYS A 32 6.13 7.72 -10.66
CA LYS A 32 6.13 6.37 -11.23
C LYS A 32 7.39 5.58 -10.85
N GLY A 33 7.19 4.34 -10.44
CA GLY A 33 8.25 3.42 -10.02
C GLY A 33 8.60 3.47 -8.53
N ARG A 34 8.26 4.54 -7.80
CA ARG A 34 8.44 4.59 -6.34
C ARG A 34 7.57 3.53 -5.66
N VAL A 35 8.16 2.84 -4.68
CA VAL A 35 7.44 1.93 -3.77
C VAL A 35 7.12 2.67 -2.48
N ILE A 36 5.89 2.56 -1.99
CA ILE A 36 5.39 3.21 -0.78
C ILE A 36 4.65 2.23 0.12
N ARG A 37 4.65 2.48 1.44
CA ARG A 37 3.92 1.65 2.42
C ARG A 37 2.51 2.19 2.67
N ARG A 38 1.51 1.34 2.48
CA ARG A 38 0.09 1.63 2.71
C ARG A 38 -0.49 0.65 3.74
N ASN A 39 -1.51 1.13 4.45
CA ASN A 39 -2.36 0.33 5.32
C ASN A 39 -3.68 0.13 4.58
N VAL A 40 -4.15 -1.11 4.51
CA VAL A 40 -5.36 -1.52 3.78
C VAL A 40 -6.19 -2.41 4.69
N SER A 41 -7.46 -2.07 4.92
CA SER A 41 -8.37 -2.83 5.78
C SER A 41 -9.13 -3.95 5.04
N SER A 42 -9.10 -3.96 3.71
CA SER A 42 -9.65 -5.05 2.90
C SER A 42 -8.64 -6.20 2.73
N PRO A 43 -9.11 -7.44 2.55
CA PRO A 43 -8.24 -8.51 2.06
C PRO A 43 -7.74 -8.16 0.66
N ILE A 44 -6.42 -8.25 0.46
CA ILE A 44 -5.74 -7.96 -0.81
C ILE A 44 -4.65 -8.99 -1.07
N GLN A 45 -4.27 -9.14 -2.34
CA GLN A 45 -3.24 -10.04 -2.81
C GLN A 45 -2.13 -9.28 -3.56
N LYS A 46 -1.03 -9.98 -3.88
CA LYS A 46 0.04 -9.44 -4.71
C LYS A 46 -0.44 -9.31 -6.16
N GLY A 47 -0.23 -8.16 -6.77
CA GLY A 47 -0.72 -7.82 -8.11
C GLY A 47 -2.01 -7.01 -8.12
N ASP A 48 -2.70 -6.87 -6.98
CA ASP A 48 -3.90 -6.02 -6.89
C ASP A 48 -3.55 -4.56 -7.20
N ILE A 49 -4.47 -3.86 -7.89
CA ILE A 49 -4.36 -2.43 -8.17
C ILE A 49 -5.22 -1.65 -7.17
N LEU A 50 -4.62 -0.65 -6.54
CA LEU A 50 -5.27 0.26 -5.61
C LEU A 50 -5.21 1.69 -6.18
N ASP A 51 -6.29 2.46 -6.03
CA ASP A 51 -6.26 3.89 -6.30
C ASP A 51 -5.95 4.69 -5.02
N LEU A 52 -4.90 5.51 -5.07
CA LEU A 52 -4.54 6.42 -3.99
C LEU A 52 -4.91 7.86 -4.32
N ARG A 53 -5.60 8.51 -3.36
CA ARG A 53 -5.79 9.97 -3.37
C ARG A 53 -4.49 10.72 -3.06
N GLU A 54 -3.65 10.18 -2.17
CA GLU A 54 -2.39 10.78 -1.73
C GLU A 54 -1.25 9.75 -1.73
N VAL A 55 -0.15 10.09 -2.40
CA VAL A 55 1.07 9.25 -2.52
C VAL A 55 2.24 9.71 -1.62
N GLU A 56 2.09 10.84 -0.92
CA GLU A 56 3.13 11.39 -0.03
C GLU A 56 3.06 10.85 1.40
N ARG A 57 1.83 10.76 1.94
CA ARG A 57 1.43 10.39 3.31
C ARG A 57 1.77 8.96 3.77
N GLU A 58 3.01 8.47 3.69
CA GLU A 58 3.42 7.07 3.95
C GLU A 58 3.13 6.49 5.37
N ALA A 59 2.99 5.16 5.49
CA ALA A 59 2.72 4.46 6.76
C ALA A 59 4.00 4.09 7.53
N LYS A 60 3.94 4.14 8.87
CA LYS A 60 5.06 3.76 9.76
C LYS A 60 5.42 2.26 9.59
N PRO A 61 6.68 1.85 9.84
CA PRO A 61 7.00 0.44 9.98
C PRO A 61 6.20 -0.19 11.12
N LEU A 62 5.87 -1.48 10.94
CA LEU A 62 5.76 -2.41 12.04
C LEU A 62 7.17 -2.55 12.65
N ASN A 63 7.30 -2.22 13.94
CA ASN A 63 8.46 -2.51 14.77
C ASN A 63 8.15 -3.72 15.66
#